data_AF-A0A0R1LBJ1-F1
#
_entry.id   AF-A0A0R1LBJ1-F1
#
_cell.length_a   1.000
_cell.length_b   1.000
_cell.length_c   1.000
_cell.angle_alpha   90.00
_cell.angle_beta   90.00
_cell.angle_gamma   90.00
#
_symmetry.space_group_name_H-M   'P 1'
#
loop_
_entity.id
_entity.type
_entity.pdbx_description
1 polymer ?
#
loop_
_entity_poly.entity_id
_entity_poly.type
_entity_poly.pdbx_seq_one_letter_code
_entity_poly.pdbx_strand_id
1 'polypeptide(L)'
;MLFFTADWCPDCRFIKPAMPAIEAEYPEYTFLMVDRDENIDLAGEMGIMGIPSFVAYSDGKEIGRFNNGDRKTKAEVESFINSLASTVAK
;
A
#
# COMPACT_ATOMS: atom_id res chain seq x y z
N MET A 1 7.10 1.44 1.16
CA MET A 1 5.70 1.01 0.92
C MET A 1 5.02 2.09 0.10
N LEU A 2 4.71 1.82 -1.18
CA LEU A 2 3.88 2.71 -1.98
C LEU A 2 2.41 2.45 -1.65
N PHE A 3 1.66 3.51 -1.36
CA PHE A 3 0.23 3.48 -1.11
C PHE A 3 -0.48 4.25 -2.23
N PHE A 4 -1.01 3.53 -3.20
CA PHE A 4 -1.79 4.10 -4.30
C PHE A 4 -3.20 4.46 -3.81
N THR A 5 -3.58 5.72 -4.00
CA THR A 5 -4.79 6.31 -3.44
C THR A 5 -5.34 7.41 -4.36
N ALA A 6 -6.53 7.91 -4.07
CA ALA A 6 -7.09 9.11 -4.68
C ALA A 6 -8.13 9.72 -3.73
N ASP A 7 -8.36 11.03 -3.81
CA ASP A 7 -9.30 11.72 -2.91
C ASP A 7 -10.77 11.41 -3.19
N TRP A 8 -11.13 11.15 -4.45
CA TRP A 8 -12.50 10.82 -4.84
C TRP A 8 -12.89 9.37 -4.48
N CYS A 9 -11.90 8.49 -4.26
CA CYS A 9 -12.10 7.07 -4.00
C CYS A 9 -12.65 6.82 -2.58
N PRO A 10 -13.87 6.27 -2.43
CA PRO A 10 -14.49 6.08 -1.11
C PRO A 10 -13.75 5.05 -0.25
N ASP A 11 -13.23 3.99 -0.85
CA ASP A 11 -12.49 2.95 -0.13
C ASP A 11 -11.10 3.41 0.29
N CYS A 12 -10.52 4.34 -0.48
CA CYS A 12 -9.28 5.02 -0.12
C CYS A 12 -9.49 5.94 1.09
N ARG A 13 -10.55 6.75 1.07
CA ARG A 13 -10.94 7.58 2.23
C ARG A 13 -11.24 6.75 3.48
N PHE A 14 -11.68 5.50 3.33
CA PHE A 14 -11.93 4.60 4.45
C PHE A 14 -10.65 4.22 5.20
N ILE A 15 -9.56 3.86 4.49
CA ILE A 15 -8.30 3.45 5.12
C ILE A 15 -7.41 4.63 5.54
N LYS A 16 -7.50 5.79 4.86
CA LYS A 16 -6.66 6.98 5.12
C LYS A 16 -6.54 7.35 6.62
N PRO A 17 -7.62 7.42 7.42
CA PRO A 17 -7.54 7.76 8.85
C PRO A 17 -6.76 6.77 9.71
N ALA A 18 -6.62 5.51 9.27
CA ALA A 18 -5.85 4.49 9.98
C ALA A 18 -4.35 4.54 9.64
N MET A 19 -3.96 5.18 8.53
CA MET A 19 -2.57 5.23 8.05
C MET A 19 -1.59 5.79 9.08
N PRO A 20 -1.86 6.87 9.84
CA PRO A 20 -0.92 7.36 10.85
C PRO A 20 -0.61 6.33 11.94
N ALA A 21 -1.58 5.52 12.33
CA ALA A 21 -1.37 4.46 13.32
C ALA A 21 -0.56 3.29 12.73
N ILE A 22 -0.84 2.91 11.48
CA ILE A 22 -0.08 1.89 10.75
C ILE A 22 1.38 2.35 10.60
N GLU A 23 1.61 3.58 10.15
CA GLU A 23 2.96 4.14 10.00
C GLU A 23 3.75 4.15 11.32
N ALA A 24 3.08 4.42 12.44
CA ALA A 24 3.69 4.39 13.77
C ALA A 24 4.01 2.97 14.26
N GLU A 25 3.18 1.98 13.90
CA GLU A 25 3.35 0.58 14.29
C GLU A 25 4.41 -0.16 13.46
N TYR A 26 4.67 0.29 12.23
CA TYR A 26 5.66 -0.29 11.31
C TYR A 26 6.73 0.72 10.88
N PRO A 27 7.54 1.26 11.83
CA PRO A 27 8.53 2.30 11.56
C PRO A 27 9.67 1.85 10.63
N GLU A 28 9.83 0.55 10.40
CA GLU A 28 10.78 -0.01 9.44
C GLU A 28 10.36 0.22 7.98
N TYR A 29 9.09 0.56 7.72
CA TYR A 29 8.60 0.92 6.41
C TYR A 29 8.38 2.42 6.27
N THR A 30 8.95 3.02 5.23
CA THR A 30 8.53 4.35 4.78
C THR A 30 7.29 4.22 3.89
N PHE A 31 6.19 4.85 4.29
CA PHE A 31 4.97 4.91 3.49
C PHE A 31 5.00 6.14 2.58
N LEU A 32 4.76 5.94 1.30
CA LEU A 32 4.70 6.99 0.29
C LEU A 32 3.32 6.93 -0.35
N MET A 33 2.52 7.98 -0.14
CA MET A 33 1.25 8.12 -0.84
C MET A 33 1.52 8.47 -2.29
N VAL A 34 0.88 7.73 -3.19
CA VAL A 34 0.92 7.97 -4.63
C VAL A 34 -0.50 8.25 -5.08
N ASP A 35 -0.77 9.48 -5.50
CA ASP A 35 -2.04 9.79 -6.14
C ASP A 35 -2.08 9.08 -7.51
N ARG A 36 -3.07 8.22 -7.70
CA ARG A 36 -3.19 7.37 -8.88
C ARG A 36 -3.46 8.19 -10.15
N ASP A 37 -4.19 9.29 -10.05
CA ASP A 37 -4.57 10.08 -11.23
C ASP A 37 -3.44 11.00 -11.69
N GLU A 38 -2.63 11.50 -10.75
CA GLU A 38 -1.39 12.23 -11.08
C GLU A 38 -0.30 11.30 -11.63
N ASN A 39 -0.38 10.00 -11.36
CA ASN A 39 0.64 9.00 -11.70
C ASN A 39 0.05 7.85 -12.55
N ILE A 40 -0.81 8.16 -13.51
CA ILE A 40 -1.57 7.14 -14.25
C ILE A 40 -0.68 6.18 -15.05
N ASP A 41 0.39 6.69 -15.66
CA ASP A 41 1.34 5.89 -16.44
C ASP A 41 2.09 4.91 -15.53
N LEU A 42 2.59 5.40 -14.39
CA LEU A 42 3.23 4.58 -13.36
C LEU A 42 2.26 3.51 -12.81
N ALA A 43 1.02 3.88 -12.52
CA ALA A 43 0.00 2.95 -12.05
C ALA A 43 -0.25 1.84 -13.09
N GLY A 44 -0.28 2.19 -14.38
CA GLY A 44 -0.38 1.24 -15.49
C GLY A 44 0.84 0.32 -15.58
N GLU A 45 2.06 0.86 -15.57
CA GLU A 45 3.32 0.11 -15.60
C GLU A 45 3.44 -0.88 -14.44
N MET A 46 2.96 -0.50 -13.25
CA MET A 46 2.99 -1.33 -12.04
C MET A 46 1.82 -2.32 -11.91
N GLY A 47 0.88 -2.30 -12.86
CA GLY A 47 -0.32 -3.15 -12.83
C GLY A 47 -1.25 -2.85 -11.65
N ILE A 48 -1.39 -1.57 -11.27
CA ILE A 48 -2.34 -1.11 -10.26
C ILE A 48 -3.72 -1.01 -10.89
N MET A 49 -4.48 -2.10 -10.78
CA MET A 49 -5.81 -2.23 -11.39
C MET A 49 -6.94 -1.63 -10.53
N GLY A 50 -6.66 -1.31 -9.26
CA GLY A 50 -7.62 -0.71 -8.35
C GLY A 50 -6.94 -0.04 -7.16
N ILE A 51 -7.67 0.86 -6.50
CA ILE A 51 -7.22 1.60 -5.31
C ILE A 51 -8.26 1.44 -4.20
N PRO A 52 -7.87 1.38 -2.91
CA PRO A 52 -6.50 1.51 -2.39
C PRO A 52 -5.61 0.31 -2.74
N SER A 53 -4.32 0.53 -3.00
CA SER A 53 -3.34 -0.54 -3.25
C SER A 53 -2.02 -0.28 -2.52
N PHE A 54 -1.40 -1.34 -2.00
CA PHE A 54 -0.10 -1.26 -1.32
C PHE A 54 0.95 -2.09 -2.06
N VAL A 55 2.14 -1.53 -2.29
CA VAL A 55 3.27 -2.25 -2.89
C VAL A 55 4.52 -2.01 -2.05
N ALA A 56 5.12 -3.10 -1.58
CA ALA A 56 6.28 -3.07 -0.71
C ALA A 56 7.56 -3.31 -1.49
N TYR A 57 8.59 -2.53 -1.18
CA TYR A 57 9.92 -2.64 -1.77
C TYR A 57 10.97 -2.76 -0.67
N SER A 58 12.01 -3.53 -0.94
CA SER A 58 13.25 -3.61 -0.16
C SER A 58 14.43 -3.70 -1.14
N ASP A 59 15.46 -2.87 -0.95
CA ASP A 59 16.64 -2.79 -1.83
C ASP A 59 16.31 -2.70 -3.33
N GLY A 60 15.29 -1.89 -3.67
CA GLY A 60 14.83 -1.68 -5.04
C GLY A 60 14.06 -2.86 -5.65
N LYS A 61 13.85 -3.94 -4.90
CA LYS A 61 13.07 -5.11 -5.32
C LYS A 61 11.70 -5.11 -4.66
N GLU A 62 10.68 -5.45 -5.43
CA GLU A 62 9.35 -5.66 -4.89
C GLU A 62 9.34 -6.93 -4.02
N ILE A 63 8.86 -6.82 -2.79
CA ILE A 63 8.77 -7.94 -1.84
C ILE A 63 7.33 -8.41 -1.60
N GLY A 64 6.34 -7.64 -2.08
CA GLY A 64 4.94 -8.04 -2.06
C GLY A 64 3.99 -6.90 -2.40
N ARG A 65 2.75 -7.27 -2.71
CA ARG A 65 1.67 -6.34 -3.07
C ARG A 65 0.32 -6.77 -2.49
N PHE A 66 -0.49 -5.79 -2.15
CA PHE A 66 -1.90 -5.94 -1.79
C PHE A 66 -2.73 -5.07 -2.75
N ASN A 67 -3.00 -5.61 -3.94
CA ASN A 67 -3.50 -4.86 -5.10
C ASN A 67 -4.82 -5.41 -5.70
N ASN A 68 -5.66 -6.06 -4.90
CA ASN A 68 -6.97 -6.55 -5.34
C ASN A 68 -7.99 -5.43 -5.61
N GLY A 69 -7.69 -4.17 -5.27
CA GLY A 69 -8.60 -3.03 -5.45
C GLY A 69 -9.78 -2.98 -4.49
N ASP A 70 -9.93 -3.98 -3.61
CA ASP A 70 -10.96 -3.99 -2.57
C ASP A 70 -10.67 -2.96 -1.48
N ARG A 71 -11.72 -2.55 -0.76
CA ARG A 71 -11.59 -1.81 0.50
C ARG A 71 -10.67 -2.56 1.46
N LYS A 72 -9.85 -1.81 2.19
CA LYS A 72 -8.90 -2.36 3.16
C LYS A 72 -9.19 -1.80 4.54
N THR A 73 -9.21 -2.68 5.53
CA THR A 73 -9.21 -2.34 6.95
C THR A 73 -7.78 -2.23 7.48
N LYS A 74 -7.62 -1.57 8.63
CA LYS A 74 -6.32 -1.50 9.33
C LYS A 74 -5.72 -2.91 9.52
N ALA A 75 -6.52 -3.84 10.02
CA ALA A 75 -6.09 -5.22 10.29
C ALA A 75 -5.64 -5.98 9.02
N GLU A 76 -6.29 -5.77 7.89
CA GLU A 76 -5.88 -6.40 6.63
C GLU A 76 -4.54 -5.83 6.11
N VAL A 77 -4.34 -4.52 6.24
CA VAL A 77 -3.05 -3.89 5.88
C VAL A 77 -1.93 -4.38 6.80
N GLU A 78 -2.19 -4.46 8.11
CA GLU A 78 -1.26 -5.03 9.10
C GLU A 78 -0.93 -6.49 8.78
N SER A 79 -1.94 -7.31 8.48
CA SER A 79 -1.74 -8.71 8.13
C SER A 79 -0.86 -8.85 6.89
N PHE A 80 -1.08 -8.01 5.87
CA PHE A 80 -0.21 -7.94 4.71
C PHE A 80 1.23 -7.57 5.10
N ILE A 81 1.45 -6.50 5.86
CA ILE A 81 2.81 -6.07 6.26
C ILE A 81 3.54 -7.18 7.04
N ASN A 82 2.86 -7.81 8.00
CA ASN A 82 3.42 -8.90 8.79
C ASN A 82 3.79 -10.14 7.94
N SER A 83 3.06 -10.40 6.85
CA SER A 83 3.39 -11.48 5.92
C SER A 83 4.71 -11.22 5.16
N LEU A 84 5.10 -9.95 4.98
CA LEU A 84 6.34 -9.56 4.30
C LEU A 84 7.58 -9.81 5.15
N ALA A 85 7.49 -9.60 6.47
CA ALA A 85 8.60 -9.82 7.40
C ALA A 85 9.08 -11.29 7.40
N SER A 86 8.16 -12.24 7.14
CA SER A 86 8.50 -13.65 6.98
C SER A 86 9.22 -13.96 5.66
N THR A 87 9.17 -13.05 4.69
CA THR A 87 9.76 -13.22 3.35
C THR A 87 11.19 -12.66 3.27
N VAL A 88 11.51 -11.61 4.04
CA VAL A 88 12.85 -10.97 4.05
C VAL A 88 13.86 -11.75 4.91
N ALA A 89 13.39 -12.62 5.82
CA ALA A 89 14.25 -13.43 6.68
C ALA A 89 14.87 -14.68 6.01
N LYS A 90 14.89 -14.74 4.67
CA LYS A 90 15.40 -15.90 3.91
C LYS A 90 16.38 -15.50 2.82
#